data_AF-A0A2T5NLI5-F1
#
_entry.id   AF-A0A2T5NLI5-F1
#
_cell.length_a   1.000
_cell.length_b   1.000
_cell.length_c   1.000
_cell.angle_alpha   90.00
_cell.angle_beta   90.00
_cell.angle_gamma   90.00
#
_symmetry.space_group_name_H-M   'P 1'
#
loop_
_entity.id
_entity.type
_entity.pdbx_description
1 polymer ?
#
loop_
_entity_poly.entity_id
_entity_poly.type
_entity_poly.pdbx_seq_one_letter_code
_entity_poly.pdbx_strand_id
1 'polypeptide(L)'
;MRPNAPRPSSGSSARTQQANLYHAKKALISQSRVVHDHAKYGDPTANFRQDVRQNKTVTTSSPQEKLLFERDKSQVLSGSVAPLIGKGVLSVEGGALASAPAGVVDCVRHDREGDKKGGDAVSSDFIKYSHGGQAKAKELIPGTPIGNYYNKFQFGDTLRLIEIGNGLQGTVGVKFDTGALRDGDCCLFNSGALSGCTMVYALKAGMLYAYHAGTVKNGDGEWETATDGARSIVDAHRRLCGDQAPPDRPVGNNRELAAFLRDHFDHAMMVYSGKGETPDLADSGHVHHFDYNKTPLGQELASVGNALALLKKTGDSLSLEFLGDSMRINHNCGVHSQDAEIYAVDMSRL
;
A
#
# COMPACT_ATOMS: atom_id res chain seq x y z
N MET A 1 -27.79 -29.20 -55.86
CA MET A 1 -27.22 -27.84 -55.80
C MET A 1 -28.16 -26.91 -55.06
N ARG A 2 -27.82 -26.56 -53.82
CA ARG A 2 -28.00 -25.27 -53.12
C ARG A 2 -27.26 -25.41 -51.78
N PRO A 3 -26.64 -24.35 -51.25
CA PRO A 3 -25.35 -24.43 -50.58
C PRO A 3 -25.47 -24.55 -49.05
N ASN A 4 -24.46 -25.19 -48.45
CA ASN A 4 -24.20 -25.18 -47.01
C ASN A 4 -23.94 -23.75 -46.52
N ALA A 5 -24.76 -23.27 -45.60
CA ALA A 5 -24.46 -22.07 -44.81
C ALA A 5 -23.59 -22.45 -43.61
N PRO A 6 -22.49 -21.72 -43.34
CA PRO A 6 -21.57 -22.04 -42.25
C PRO A 6 -22.15 -21.66 -40.87
N ARG A 7 -21.93 -22.52 -39.88
CA ARG A 7 -22.13 -22.20 -38.46
C ARG A 7 -21.12 -21.12 -38.04
N PRO A 8 -21.52 -20.05 -37.36
CA PRO A 8 -20.56 -19.15 -36.73
C PRO A 8 -19.94 -19.84 -35.50
N SER A 9 -18.62 -19.85 -35.49
CA SER A 9 -17.74 -20.22 -34.39
C SER A 9 -18.02 -19.39 -33.14
N SER A 10 -18.50 -20.02 -32.07
CA SER A 10 -18.51 -19.44 -30.74
C SER A 10 -17.11 -19.47 -30.15
N GLY A 11 -16.31 -18.45 -30.48
CA GLY A 11 -14.98 -18.24 -29.95
C GLY A 11 -14.61 -16.77 -30.07
N SER A 12 -14.90 -16.01 -29.02
CA SER A 12 -14.20 -14.75 -28.73
C SER A 12 -14.57 -14.35 -27.32
N SER A 13 -13.61 -14.56 -26.43
CA SER A 13 -13.64 -14.19 -25.03
C SER A 13 -14.03 -12.72 -24.86
N ALA A 14 -15.00 -12.47 -23.99
CA ALA A 14 -15.22 -11.16 -23.41
C ALA A 14 -13.94 -10.78 -22.65
N ARG A 15 -13.04 -10.04 -23.31
CA ARG A 15 -11.95 -9.32 -22.65
C ARG A 15 -12.59 -8.24 -21.79
N THR A 16 -12.76 -8.56 -20.50
CA THR A 16 -13.09 -7.60 -19.46
C THR A 16 -11.93 -6.61 -19.34
N GLN A 17 -11.96 -5.51 -20.10
CA GLN A 17 -11.02 -4.41 -19.95
C GLN A 17 -11.40 -3.62 -18.69
N GLN A 18 -10.75 -3.97 -17.59
CA GLN A 18 -10.85 -3.26 -16.32
C GLN A 18 -10.19 -1.87 -16.46
N ALA A 19 -10.86 -0.82 -16.01
CA ALA A 19 -10.30 0.53 -15.96
C ALA A 19 -9.19 0.58 -14.90
N ASN A 20 -8.01 0.12 -15.30
CA ASN A 20 -6.73 0.27 -14.64
C ASN A 20 -6.52 1.77 -14.31
N LEU A 21 -5.87 2.13 -13.20
CA LEU A 21 -5.43 3.50 -12.91
C LEU A 21 -4.70 4.14 -14.11
N TYR A 22 -4.10 3.31 -14.96
CA TYR A 22 -3.66 3.66 -16.29
C TYR A 22 -4.71 4.36 -17.16
N HIS A 23 -5.94 3.86 -17.25
CA HIS A 23 -7.04 4.46 -18.02
C HIS A 23 -7.56 5.75 -17.39
N ALA A 24 -7.67 5.84 -16.06
CA ALA A 24 -8.00 7.09 -15.38
C ALA A 24 -6.92 8.15 -15.60
N LYS A 25 -5.64 7.76 -15.45
CA LYS A 25 -4.47 8.59 -15.76
C LYS A 25 -4.45 8.99 -17.24
N LYS A 26 -4.75 8.07 -18.16
CA LYS A 26 -4.81 8.33 -19.61
C LYS A 26 -5.98 9.25 -19.99
N ALA A 27 -7.14 9.11 -19.35
CA ALA A 27 -8.28 10.01 -19.55
C ALA A 27 -7.94 11.43 -19.08
N LEU A 28 -7.40 11.57 -17.86
CA LEU A 28 -6.95 12.85 -17.32
C LEU A 28 -5.83 13.47 -18.18
N ILE A 29 -4.84 12.68 -18.62
CA ILE A 29 -3.78 13.13 -19.53
C ILE A 29 -4.35 13.52 -20.90
N SER A 30 -5.31 12.77 -21.45
CA SER A 30 -5.89 13.05 -22.77
C SER A 30 -6.70 14.35 -22.81
N GLN A 31 -7.21 14.78 -21.65
CA GLN A 31 -7.86 16.07 -21.47
C GLN A 31 -6.87 17.19 -21.13
N SER A 32 -5.60 16.86 -20.91
CA SER A 32 -4.55 17.79 -20.53
C SER A 32 -3.65 18.11 -21.72
N ARG A 33 -3.28 19.38 -21.92
CA ARG A 33 -2.18 19.76 -22.81
C ARG A 33 -0.93 20.00 -21.96
N VAL A 34 0.16 19.31 -22.28
CA VAL A 34 1.46 19.60 -21.67
C VAL A 34 2.00 20.87 -22.30
N VAL A 35 2.26 21.87 -21.47
CA VAL A 35 2.81 23.17 -21.88
C VAL A 35 4.20 23.28 -21.27
N HIS A 36 5.23 23.38 -22.12
CA HIS A 36 6.63 23.27 -21.70
C HIS A 36 7.34 24.62 -21.45
N ASP A 37 6.61 25.74 -21.50
CA ASP A 37 7.19 27.08 -21.32
C ASP A 37 6.95 27.59 -19.90
N HIS A 38 7.85 27.21 -18.98
CA HIS A 38 7.81 27.62 -17.56
C HIS A 38 7.86 29.14 -17.37
N ALA A 39 8.52 29.88 -18.28
CA ALA A 39 8.62 31.34 -18.20
C ALA A 39 7.28 32.02 -18.52
N LYS A 40 6.48 31.40 -19.40
CA LYS A 40 5.18 31.93 -19.83
C LYS A 40 4.00 31.40 -19.02
N TYR A 41 4.10 30.17 -18.49
CA TYR A 41 2.98 29.48 -17.87
C TYR A 41 3.20 29.10 -16.40
N GLY A 42 4.37 29.37 -15.80
CA GLY A 42 4.63 29.09 -14.38
C GLY A 42 4.85 27.59 -14.08
N ASP A 43 4.82 27.22 -12.79
CA ASP A 43 4.96 25.82 -12.35
C ASP A 43 3.67 25.02 -12.59
N PRO A 44 3.69 23.97 -13.44
CA PRO A 44 2.53 23.13 -13.71
C PRO A 44 1.88 22.55 -12.44
N THR A 45 2.67 22.20 -11.42
CA THR A 45 2.16 21.67 -10.15
C THR A 45 1.36 22.72 -9.40
N ALA A 46 1.89 23.94 -9.31
CA ALA A 46 1.21 25.07 -8.71
C ALA A 46 -0.08 25.41 -9.48
N ASN A 47 -0.04 25.39 -10.81
CA ASN A 47 -1.20 25.67 -11.65
C ASN A 47 -2.33 24.65 -11.44
N PHE A 48 -2.02 23.36 -11.35
CA PHE A 48 -3.02 22.32 -11.05
C PHE A 48 -3.70 22.54 -9.70
N ARG A 49 -2.94 22.97 -8.69
CA ARG A 49 -3.48 23.28 -7.36
C ARG A 49 -4.29 24.58 -7.33
N GLN A 50 -4.01 25.52 -8.23
CA GLN A 50 -4.75 26.78 -8.33
C GLN A 50 -6.02 26.67 -9.19
N ASP A 51 -6.10 25.69 -10.09
CA ASP A 51 -7.30 25.44 -10.87
C ASP A 51 -8.41 24.81 -10.01
N VAL A 52 -9.43 25.60 -9.68
CA VAL A 52 -10.61 25.18 -8.92
C VAL A 52 -11.37 24.01 -9.54
N ARG A 53 -11.23 23.78 -10.85
CA ARG A 53 -11.86 22.63 -11.53
C ARG A 53 -11.11 21.34 -11.24
N GLN A 54 -9.79 21.41 -11.04
CA GLN A 54 -8.91 20.25 -10.86
C GLN A 54 -8.56 19.99 -9.41
N ASN A 55 -8.38 21.04 -8.60
CA ASN A 55 -8.06 20.90 -7.20
C ASN A 55 -9.31 20.45 -6.40
N LYS A 56 -9.28 19.20 -5.94
CA LYS A 56 -10.31 18.57 -5.10
C LYS A 56 -9.84 18.41 -3.65
N THR A 57 -8.76 19.09 -3.26
CA THR A 57 -8.27 19.11 -1.89
C THR A 57 -9.25 19.86 -1.00
N VAL A 58 -9.72 19.20 0.05
CA VAL A 58 -10.58 19.77 1.07
C VAL A 58 -9.89 19.62 2.42
N THR A 59 -9.61 20.75 3.07
CA THR A 59 -8.93 20.80 4.38
C THR A 59 -9.86 21.19 5.52
N THR A 60 -11.06 21.70 5.20
CA THR A 60 -12.05 22.08 6.20
C THR A 60 -12.92 20.90 6.61
N SER A 61 -13.39 20.93 7.86
CA SER A 61 -14.26 19.91 8.44
C SER A 61 -15.41 20.54 9.21
N SER A 62 -16.57 19.90 9.16
CA SER A 62 -17.74 20.22 9.97
C SER A 62 -17.52 19.82 11.44
N PRO A 63 -18.29 20.41 12.39
CA PRO A 63 -18.24 20.02 13.80
C PRO A 63 -18.49 18.52 14.03
N GLN A 64 -19.40 17.91 13.27
CA GLN A 64 -19.72 16.49 13.36
C GLN A 64 -18.55 15.62 12.90
N GLU A 65 -17.88 15.99 11.79
CA GLU A 65 -16.70 15.25 11.33
C GLU A 65 -15.55 15.36 12.34
N LYS A 66 -15.39 16.50 13.04
CA LYS A 66 -14.40 16.65 14.10
C LYS A 66 -14.67 15.72 15.29
N LEU A 67 -15.92 15.60 15.73
CA LEU A 67 -16.29 14.70 16.82
C LEU A 67 -16.06 13.22 16.44
N LEU A 68 -16.41 12.85 15.21
CA LEU A 68 -16.11 11.52 14.68
C LEU A 68 -14.60 11.29 14.60
N PHE A 69 -13.83 12.30 14.17
CA PHE A 69 -12.38 12.21 14.12
C PHE A 69 -11.77 11.98 15.49
N GLU A 70 -12.19 12.68 16.55
CA GLU A 70 -11.63 12.46 17.90
C GLU A 70 -11.88 11.02 18.40
N ARG A 71 -13.04 10.44 18.06
CA ARG A 71 -13.35 9.03 18.35
C ARG A 71 -12.53 8.06 17.48
N ASP A 72 -12.34 8.37 16.21
CA ASP A 72 -11.52 7.55 15.31
C ASP A 72 -10.04 7.61 15.75
N LYS A 73 -9.56 8.80 16.10
CA LYS A 73 -8.20 9.06 16.63
C LYS A 73 -7.94 8.31 17.92
N SER A 74 -8.86 8.34 18.88
CA SER A 74 -8.67 7.62 20.15
C SER A 74 -8.56 6.12 19.94
N GLN A 75 -9.38 5.54 19.05
CA GLN A 75 -9.31 4.12 18.68
C GLN A 75 -7.99 3.76 17.98
N VAL A 76 -7.53 4.58 17.03
CA VAL A 76 -6.23 4.39 16.38
C VAL A 76 -5.09 4.48 17.39
N LEU A 77 -5.08 5.48 18.26
CA LEU A 77 -4.05 5.63 19.28
C LEU A 77 -4.12 4.55 20.37
N SER A 78 -5.25 3.85 20.50
CA SER A 78 -5.39 2.66 21.35
C SER A 78 -4.98 1.35 20.67
N GLY A 79 -4.60 1.39 19.38
CA GLY A 79 -4.05 0.24 18.66
C GLY A 79 -4.99 -0.42 17.65
N SER A 80 -6.10 0.22 17.25
CA SER A 80 -7.02 -0.33 16.24
C SER A 80 -6.92 0.34 14.87
N VAL A 81 -6.85 -0.44 13.80
CA VAL A 81 -6.89 0.05 12.40
C VAL A 81 -8.32 0.21 11.86
N ALA A 82 -9.33 -0.33 12.54
CA ALA A 82 -10.72 -0.30 12.07
C ALA A 82 -11.25 1.10 11.68
N PRO A 83 -10.93 2.18 12.41
CA PRO A 83 -11.39 3.52 12.03
C PRO A 83 -10.78 4.03 10.71
N LEU A 84 -9.73 3.39 10.18
CA LEU A 84 -9.04 3.80 8.96
C LEU A 84 -9.65 3.18 7.69
N ILE A 85 -10.57 2.22 7.81
CA ILE A 85 -11.28 1.64 6.66
C ILE A 85 -12.02 2.73 5.88
N GLY A 86 -11.78 2.78 4.57
CA GLY A 86 -12.44 3.71 3.67
C GLY A 86 -12.09 5.18 3.91
N LYS A 87 -11.01 5.49 4.65
CA LYS A 87 -10.57 6.89 4.88
C LYS A 87 -9.66 7.43 3.76
N GLY A 88 -9.34 6.59 2.77
CA GLY A 88 -8.45 6.93 1.67
C GLY A 88 -7.03 6.47 1.93
N VAL A 89 -6.08 7.03 1.19
CA VAL A 89 -4.68 6.61 1.27
C VAL A 89 -3.86 7.70 1.96
N LEU A 90 -3.16 7.28 3.01
CA LEU A 90 -2.22 8.13 3.72
C LEU A 90 -0.93 8.32 2.90
N SER A 91 -0.36 9.51 3.01
CA SER A 91 0.98 9.87 2.57
C SER A 91 1.56 10.87 3.57
N VAL A 92 2.83 11.18 3.44
CA VAL A 92 3.49 12.23 4.23
C VAL A 92 3.55 13.55 3.45
N GLU A 93 3.27 14.68 4.12
CA GLU A 93 3.49 16.02 3.57
C GLU A 93 4.99 16.32 3.36
N GLY A 94 5.33 17.10 2.33
CA GLY A 94 6.71 17.52 2.08
C GLY A 94 7.28 18.34 3.24
N GLY A 95 8.46 17.97 3.74
CA GLY A 95 9.10 18.60 4.88
C GLY A 95 10.28 17.78 5.38
N ALA A 96 10.91 18.21 6.48
CA ALA A 96 11.92 17.40 7.14
C ALA A 96 11.29 16.09 7.63
N LEU A 97 11.80 14.97 7.13
CA LEU A 97 11.41 13.65 7.60
C LEU A 97 11.81 13.49 9.06
N ALA A 98 10.98 12.80 9.83
CA ALA A 98 11.31 12.46 11.20
C ALA A 98 12.48 11.46 11.23
N SER A 99 13.12 11.31 12.39
CA SER A 99 14.04 10.21 12.60
C SER A 99 13.29 8.87 12.58
N ALA A 100 13.99 7.83 12.11
CA ALA A 100 13.51 6.46 12.19
C ALA A 100 13.09 6.14 13.64
N PRO A 101 11.92 5.50 13.85
CA PRO A 101 11.55 5.02 15.19
C PRO A 101 12.59 4.03 15.71
N ALA A 102 12.77 3.98 17.04
CA ALA A 102 13.83 3.19 17.68
C ALA A 102 13.79 1.68 17.36
N GLY A 103 12.62 1.15 17.01
CA GLY A 103 12.49 -0.25 16.60
C GLY A 103 12.96 -0.55 15.19
N VAL A 104 13.23 0.43 14.31
CA VAL A 104 13.76 0.13 12.98
C VAL A 104 15.20 -0.37 13.11
N VAL A 105 15.41 -1.67 12.85
CA VAL A 105 16.71 -2.33 12.97
C VAL A 105 17.49 -2.27 11.67
N ASP A 106 16.83 -2.58 10.56
CA ASP A 106 17.46 -2.60 9.24
C ASP A 106 16.43 -2.34 8.13
N CYS A 107 16.93 -1.90 6.98
CA CYS A 107 16.16 -1.59 5.79
C CYS A 107 16.92 -2.12 4.57
N VAL A 108 16.20 -2.65 3.58
CA VAL A 108 16.76 -3.11 2.32
C VAL A 108 15.94 -2.61 1.15
N ARG A 109 16.61 -2.31 0.04
CA ARG A 109 15.99 -2.20 -1.28
C ARG A 109 16.69 -3.20 -2.19
N HIS A 110 15.93 -4.14 -2.72
CA HIS A 110 16.37 -5.13 -3.68
C HIS A 110 15.57 -4.93 -4.96
N ASP A 111 16.15 -4.23 -5.93
CA ASP A 111 15.50 -3.94 -7.21
C ASP A 111 16.49 -3.95 -8.39
N ARG A 112 16.02 -3.53 -9.57
CA ARG A 112 16.83 -3.45 -10.80
C ARG A 112 18.12 -2.62 -10.68
N GLU A 113 18.25 -1.74 -9.69
CA GLU A 113 19.48 -0.95 -9.44
C GLU A 113 20.45 -1.67 -8.49
N GLY A 114 20.12 -2.91 -8.10
CA GLY A 114 20.89 -3.72 -7.18
C GLY A 114 20.45 -3.56 -5.73
N ASP A 115 21.32 -4.01 -4.83
CA ASP A 115 21.05 -4.06 -3.39
C ASP A 115 21.48 -2.76 -2.70
N LYS A 116 20.55 -2.15 -1.96
CA LYS A 116 20.81 -1.03 -1.03
C LYS A 116 20.41 -1.44 0.38
N LYS A 117 21.14 -0.97 1.40
CA LYS A 117 20.89 -1.28 2.82
C LYS A 117 20.94 -0.03 3.69
N GLY A 118 20.32 -0.10 4.87
CA GLY A 118 20.34 0.99 5.86
C GLY A 118 19.91 2.33 5.27
N GLY A 119 20.70 3.38 5.47
CA GLY A 119 20.40 4.74 4.98
C GLY A 119 20.20 4.82 3.46
N ASP A 120 20.90 4.00 2.68
CA ASP A 120 20.75 3.99 1.22
C ASP A 120 19.40 3.41 0.79
N ALA A 121 18.85 2.46 1.55
CA ALA A 121 17.51 1.91 1.32
C ALA A 121 16.39 2.90 1.70
N VAL A 122 16.67 3.80 2.65
CA VAL A 122 15.77 4.89 3.06
C VAL A 122 15.80 6.08 2.07
N SER A 123 16.90 6.25 1.34
CA SER A 123 17.07 7.36 0.37
C SER A 123 15.97 7.40 -0.70
N SER A 124 15.73 8.56 -1.33
CA SER A 124 14.91 8.68 -2.55
C SER A 124 13.44 8.24 -2.40
N ASP A 125 12.78 8.61 -1.30
CA ASP A 125 11.33 8.44 -1.08
C ASP A 125 10.83 6.98 -0.95
N PHE A 126 11.71 5.98 -0.88
CA PHE A 126 11.31 4.56 -0.73
C PHE A 126 10.83 4.22 0.67
N ILE A 127 11.42 4.81 1.71
CA ILE A 127 10.97 4.68 3.09
C ILE A 127 10.90 6.09 3.68
N LYS A 128 9.76 6.47 4.24
CA LYS A 128 9.56 7.78 4.86
C LYS A 128 9.12 7.62 6.30
N TYR A 129 9.80 8.33 7.17
CA TYR A 129 9.43 8.44 8.57
C TYR A 129 8.84 9.82 8.83
N SER A 130 7.71 9.84 9.53
CA SER A 130 7.06 11.09 9.92
C SER A 130 6.18 10.89 11.15
N HIS A 131 5.52 11.96 11.55
CA HIS A 131 4.54 11.96 12.62
C HIS A 131 3.12 12.09 12.06
N GLY A 132 2.13 11.67 12.84
CA GLY A 132 0.71 11.80 12.51
C GLY A 132 0.25 13.26 12.33
N GLY A 133 1.02 14.23 12.83
CA GLY A 133 0.86 15.66 12.53
C GLY A 133 1.22 16.05 11.10
N GLN A 134 2.00 15.22 10.40
CA GLN A 134 2.43 15.41 9.01
C GLN A 134 1.65 14.53 8.02
N ALA A 135 0.60 13.86 8.50
CA ALA A 135 -0.29 13.05 7.69
C ALA A 135 -0.98 13.90 6.62
N LYS A 136 -1.02 13.40 5.39
CA LYS A 136 -1.71 14.01 4.26
C LYS A 136 -2.34 12.94 3.38
N ALA A 137 -3.33 13.30 2.57
CA ALA A 137 -3.83 12.37 1.58
C ALA A 137 -2.80 12.17 0.45
N LYS A 138 -2.62 10.93 0.01
CA LYS A 138 -1.90 10.63 -1.24
C LYS A 138 -2.64 11.27 -2.41
N GLU A 139 -1.92 11.86 -3.33
CA GLU A 139 -2.50 12.45 -4.54
C GLU A 139 -2.17 11.59 -5.77
N LEU A 140 -3.15 11.38 -6.65
CA LEU A 140 -2.95 10.69 -7.91
C LEU A 140 -2.16 11.57 -8.89
N ILE A 141 -2.59 12.82 -9.00
CA ILE A 141 -1.90 13.94 -9.59
C ILE A 141 -2.08 15.16 -8.67
N PRO A 142 -1.22 16.20 -8.76
CA PRO A 142 -1.32 17.36 -7.90
C PRO A 142 -2.75 17.92 -7.78
N GLY A 143 -3.25 18.02 -6.54
CA GLY A 143 -4.60 18.51 -6.25
C GLY A 143 -5.74 17.46 -6.36
N THR A 144 -5.45 16.20 -6.67
CA THR A 144 -6.44 15.10 -6.72
C THR A 144 -6.16 14.04 -5.65
N PRO A 145 -6.61 14.26 -4.40
CA PRO A 145 -6.32 13.34 -3.30
C PRO A 145 -7.12 12.04 -3.42
N ILE A 146 -6.57 10.94 -2.89
CA ILE A 146 -7.27 9.67 -2.75
C ILE A 146 -7.97 9.69 -1.40
N GLY A 147 -9.14 10.34 -1.37
CA GLY A 147 -9.85 10.65 -0.13
C GLY A 147 -9.29 11.90 0.55
N ASN A 148 -10.14 12.65 1.26
CA ASN A 148 -9.75 13.91 1.91
C ASN A 148 -9.57 13.80 3.43
N TYR A 149 -9.73 12.61 4.03
CA TYR A 149 -9.68 12.46 5.48
C TYR A 149 -8.37 12.99 6.08
N TYR A 150 -7.23 12.58 5.53
CA TYR A 150 -5.90 13.01 5.98
C TYR A 150 -5.53 14.45 5.59
N ASN A 151 -6.32 15.12 4.74
CA ASN A 151 -6.18 16.56 4.50
C ASN A 151 -6.94 17.41 5.53
N LYS A 152 -7.96 16.82 6.15
CA LYS A 152 -8.83 17.46 7.14
C LYS A 152 -8.36 17.24 8.57
N PHE A 153 -7.68 16.13 8.83
CA PHE A 153 -7.42 15.65 10.18
C PHE A 153 -6.00 15.10 10.36
N GLN A 154 -5.47 15.28 11.56
CA GLN A 154 -4.11 14.92 11.94
C GLN A 154 -4.08 14.21 13.28
N PHE A 155 -3.31 13.13 13.36
CA PHE A 155 -3.21 12.28 14.55
C PHE A 155 -2.25 12.83 15.62
N GLY A 156 -1.49 13.89 15.29
CA GLY A 156 -0.46 14.47 16.16
C GLY A 156 0.79 13.61 16.28
N ASP A 157 1.72 14.02 17.13
CA ASP A 157 3.08 13.45 17.15
C ASP A 157 3.19 12.10 17.85
N THR A 158 2.17 11.72 18.61
CA THR A 158 2.05 10.41 19.28
C THR A 158 2.05 9.26 18.27
N LEU A 159 1.44 9.45 17.10
CA LEU A 159 1.45 8.45 16.03
C LEU A 159 2.72 8.63 15.20
N ARG A 160 3.58 7.61 15.16
CA ARG A 160 4.73 7.56 14.23
C ARG A 160 4.29 6.87 12.95
N LEU A 161 4.64 7.44 11.81
CA LEU A 161 4.28 6.93 10.49
C LEU A 161 5.52 6.39 9.79
N ILE A 162 5.36 5.23 9.15
CA ILE A 162 6.38 4.58 8.34
C ILE A 162 5.73 4.25 6.98
N GLU A 163 5.93 5.12 5.98
CA GLU A 163 5.50 4.86 4.59
C GLU A 163 6.58 4.03 3.90
N ILE A 164 6.19 2.90 3.30
CA ILE A 164 7.07 2.00 2.57
C ILE A 164 6.57 1.95 1.13
N GLY A 165 7.34 2.50 0.21
CA GLY A 165 7.11 2.39 -1.24
C GLY A 165 7.68 1.09 -1.80
N ASN A 166 7.34 0.75 -3.04
CA ASN A 166 7.92 -0.40 -3.74
C ASN A 166 9.28 -0.07 -4.38
N GLY A 167 10.07 -1.10 -4.69
CA GLY A 167 11.27 -0.96 -5.51
C GLY A 167 10.94 -0.58 -6.95
N LEU A 168 11.94 -0.14 -7.74
CA LEU A 168 11.69 0.29 -9.12
C LEU A 168 11.19 -0.86 -10.02
N GLN A 169 11.71 -2.06 -9.75
CA GLN A 169 11.30 -3.39 -10.24
C GLN A 169 11.86 -4.36 -9.19
N GLY A 170 11.15 -4.53 -8.08
CA GLY A 170 11.66 -5.26 -6.92
C GLY A 170 10.98 -4.86 -5.61
N THR A 171 11.66 -5.12 -4.48
CA THR A 171 11.12 -5.00 -3.13
C THR A 171 11.91 -4.03 -2.26
N VAL A 172 11.18 -3.21 -1.50
CA VAL A 172 11.70 -2.52 -0.32
C VAL A 172 11.25 -3.30 0.92
N GLY A 173 12.18 -3.52 1.85
CA GLY A 173 11.94 -4.26 3.09
C GLY A 173 12.39 -3.47 4.31
N VAL A 174 11.60 -3.54 5.39
CA VAL A 174 11.93 -3.00 6.71
C VAL A 174 11.90 -4.13 7.73
N LYS A 175 12.89 -4.18 8.62
CA LYS A 175 12.92 -5.04 9.81
C LYS A 175 12.81 -4.18 11.06
N PHE A 176 11.82 -4.49 11.90
CA PHE A 176 11.46 -3.72 13.07
C PHE A 176 11.42 -4.61 14.33
N ASP A 177 12.20 -4.27 15.35
CA ASP A 177 12.16 -4.91 16.66
C ASP A 177 11.02 -4.35 17.50
N THR A 178 10.03 -5.21 17.78
CA THR A 178 8.87 -4.81 18.60
C THR A 178 9.21 -4.66 20.08
N GLY A 179 10.30 -5.28 20.55
CA GLY A 179 10.79 -5.16 21.92
C GLY A 179 11.45 -3.81 22.22
N ALA A 180 11.85 -3.06 21.19
CA ALA A 180 12.41 -1.72 21.33
C ALA A 180 11.34 -0.64 21.61
N LEU A 181 10.05 -0.99 21.49
CA LEU A 181 8.94 -0.08 21.78
C LEU A 181 8.82 0.21 23.28
N ARG A 182 8.61 1.48 23.60
CA ARG A 182 8.35 1.96 24.95
C ARG A 182 6.85 2.11 25.18
N ASP A 183 6.44 2.09 26.44
CA ASP A 183 5.05 2.41 26.79
C ASP A 183 4.64 3.74 26.18
N GLY A 184 3.44 3.78 25.60
CA GLY A 184 2.96 4.93 24.84
C GLY A 184 3.22 4.87 23.33
N ASP A 185 4.26 4.16 22.86
CA ASP A 185 4.64 4.15 21.45
C ASP A 185 3.53 3.57 20.56
N CYS A 186 3.28 4.26 19.44
CA CYS A 186 2.28 3.88 18.45
C CYS A 186 2.84 4.11 17.04
N CYS A 187 2.99 3.05 16.26
CA CYS A 187 3.63 3.07 14.94
C CYS A 187 2.67 2.52 13.87
N LEU A 188 2.37 3.32 12.85
CA LEU A 188 1.57 2.94 11.69
C LEU A 188 2.45 2.80 10.45
N PHE A 189 2.57 1.57 9.97
CA PHE A 189 3.17 1.24 8.69
C PHE A 189 2.11 1.37 7.60
N ASN A 190 2.46 1.96 6.46
CA ASN A 190 1.54 2.08 5.32
C ASN A 190 2.28 1.87 4.00
N SER A 191 1.57 1.32 3.02
CA SER A 191 2.10 1.05 1.68
C SER A 191 1.95 2.22 0.70
N GLY A 192 1.33 3.32 1.10
CA GLY A 192 0.75 4.25 0.13
C GLY A 192 -0.30 3.57 -0.77
N ALA A 193 -0.49 4.09 -1.99
CA ALA A 193 -1.54 3.64 -2.90
C ALA A 193 -1.14 2.37 -3.66
N LEU A 194 -1.85 1.27 -3.45
CA LEU A 194 -1.60 0.01 -4.16
C LEU A 194 -2.37 -0.06 -5.48
N SER A 195 -1.63 -0.19 -6.57
CA SER A 195 -2.16 -0.23 -7.94
C SER A 195 -1.62 -1.39 -8.78
N GLY A 196 -1.30 -2.50 -8.14
CA GLY A 196 -0.71 -3.70 -8.76
C GLY A 196 0.52 -4.24 -8.02
N CYS A 197 0.95 -3.55 -6.97
CA CYS A 197 2.00 -3.97 -6.05
C CYS A 197 1.51 -5.05 -5.07
N THR A 198 2.43 -5.65 -4.32
CA THR A 198 2.12 -6.55 -3.21
C THR A 198 2.78 -6.03 -1.95
N MET A 199 2.01 -5.87 -0.88
CA MET A 199 2.48 -5.53 0.45
C MET A 199 2.37 -6.75 1.35
N VAL A 200 3.42 -7.04 2.11
CA VAL A 200 3.41 -8.09 3.14
C VAL A 200 3.82 -7.48 4.47
N TYR A 201 3.04 -7.74 5.50
CA TYR A 201 3.44 -7.56 6.89
C TYR A 201 3.56 -8.92 7.54
N ALA A 202 4.66 -9.18 8.25
CA ALA A 202 4.89 -10.48 8.87
C ALA A 202 5.64 -10.35 10.19
N LEU A 203 5.22 -11.09 11.21
CA LEU A 203 5.84 -11.13 12.54
C LEU A 203 6.55 -12.47 12.73
N LYS A 204 7.79 -12.41 13.23
CA LYS A 204 8.56 -13.59 13.61
C LYS A 204 9.44 -13.28 14.81
N ALA A 205 9.30 -14.04 15.90
CA ALA A 205 10.16 -13.96 17.08
C ALA A 205 10.36 -12.51 17.58
N GLY A 206 9.25 -11.76 17.70
CA GLY A 206 9.27 -10.36 18.15
C GLY A 206 9.79 -9.34 17.12
N MET A 207 10.10 -9.76 15.90
CA MET A 207 10.50 -8.89 14.79
C MET A 207 9.35 -8.76 13.79
N LEU A 208 8.89 -7.53 13.56
CA LEU A 208 7.97 -7.21 12.47
C LEU A 208 8.78 -6.92 11.21
N TYR A 209 8.34 -7.50 10.11
CA TYR A 209 8.86 -7.30 8.78
C TYR A 209 7.77 -6.70 7.90
N ALA A 210 8.16 -5.74 7.07
CA ALA A 210 7.27 -5.12 6.10
C ALA A 210 7.96 -5.11 4.72
N TYR A 211 7.30 -5.66 3.71
CA TYR A 211 7.82 -5.80 2.35
C TYR A 211 6.86 -5.21 1.34
N HIS A 212 7.34 -4.34 0.48
CA HIS A 212 6.56 -3.78 -0.61
C HIS A 212 7.23 -4.07 -1.95
N ALA A 213 6.64 -4.99 -2.71
CA ALA A 213 7.09 -5.39 -4.04
C ALA A 213 6.28 -4.74 -5.14
N GLY A 214 6.94 -4.25 -6.18
CA GLY A 214 6.28 -3.59 -7.29
C GLY A 214 7.22 -3.11 -8.37
N THR A 215 6.64 -2.43 -9.34
CA THR A 215 7.37 -1.75 -10.42
C THR A 215 6.82 -0.35 -10.60
N VAL A 216 7.69 0.61 -10.89
CA VAL A 216 7.28 1.97 -11.30
C VAL A 216 6.99 2.06 -12.80
N LYS A 217 7.39 1.04 -13.57
CA LYS A 217 7.15 0.97 -15.00
C LYS A 217 5.84 0.26 -15.30
N ASN A 218 5.05 0.86 -16.17
CA ASN A 218 3.86 0.22 -16.72
C ASN A 218 4.19 -0.43 -18.07
N GLY A 219 4.00 -1.75 -18.17
CA GLY A 219 3.76 -2.41 -19.46
C GLY A 219 4.97 -2.70 -20.35
N ASP A 220 6.18 -2.87 -19.80
CA ASP A 220 7.30 -3.44 -20.58
C ASP A 220 7.29 -4.98 -20.62
N GLY A 221 6.48 -5.64 -19.79
CA GLY A 221 6.25 -7.11 -19.82
C GLY A 221 7.41 -7.95 -19.25
N GLU A 222 8.54 -7.31 -18.94
CA GLU A 222 9.76 -7.95 -18.44
C GLU A 222 9.73 -8.26 -16.93
N TRP A 223 8.74 -7.74 -16.20
CA TRP A 223 8.66 -7.90 -14.76
C TRP A 223 7.20 -7.97 -14.30
N GLU A 224 6.86 -9.01 -13.55
CA GLU A 224 5.52 -9.23 -13.02
C GLU A 224 5.52 -9.31 -11.49
N THR A 225 4.72 -8.47 -10.82
CA THR A 225 4.61 -8.46 -9.35
C THR A 225 4.23 -9.84 -8.80
N ALA A 226 3.32 -10.53 -9.49
CA ALA A 226 2.78 -11.81 -9.01
C ALA A 226 3.82 -12.93 -9.01
N THR A 227 4.93 -12.79 -9.75
CA THR A 227 5.97 -13.82 -9.90
C THR A 227 7.35 -13.30 -9.48
N ASP A 228 7.89 -12.32 -10.20
CA ASP A 228 9.17 -11.66 -9.87
C ASP A 228 9.10 -10.88 -8.57
N GLY A 229 7.97 -10.21 -8.31
CA GLY A 229 7.71 -9.53 -7.05
C GLY A 229 7.70 -10.50 -5.87
N ALA A 230 6.97 -11.61 -6.01
CA ALA A 230 6.92 -12.68 -5.01
C ALA A 230 8.31 -13.23 -4.67
N ARG A 231 9.13 -13.52 -5.69
CA ARG A 231 10.54 -13.92 -5.50
C ARG A 231 11.36 -12.85 -4.79
N SER A 232 11.21 -11.59 -5.23
CA SER A 232 11.98 -10.47 -4.68
C SER A 232 11.69 -10.18 -3.20
N ILE A 233 10.49 -10.52 -2.70
CA ILE A 233 10.15 -10.43 -1.27
C ILE A 233 10.99 -11.41 -0.44
N VAL A 234 11.10 -12.66 -0.89
CA VAL A 234 11.92 -13.68 -0.22
C VAL A 234 13.39 -13.27 -0.25
N ASP A 235 13.86 -12.74 -1.38
CA ASP A 235 15.22 -12.24 -1.53
C ASP A 235 15.52 -11.04 -0.62
N ALA A 236 14.54 -10.13 -0.42
CA ALA A 236 14.64 -9.04 0.55
C ALA A 236 14.65 -9.55 1.99
N HIS A 237 13.82 -10.54 2.33
CA HIS A 237 13.80 -11.18 3.65
C HIS A 237 15.17 -11.77 3.99
N ARG A 238 15.74 -12.58 3.09
CA ARG A 238 17.06 -13.20 3.26
C ARG A 238 18.15 -12.16 3.53
N ARG A 239 18.12 -11.05 2.79
CA ARG A 239 19.06 -9.92 2.97
C ARG A 239 18.95 -9.25 4.34
N LEU A 240 17.74 -9.08 4.87
CA LEU A 240 17.48 -8.53 6.21
C LEU A 240 17.83 -9.51 7.34
N CYS A 241 17.82 -10.81 7.05
CA CYS A 241 18.18 -11.86 8.00
C CYS A 241 19.66 -12.25 7.92
N GLY A 242 20.42 -11.72 6.95
CA GLY A 242 21.81 -12.08 6.72
C GLY A 242 21.98 -13.48 6.08
N ASP A 243 20.89 -14.10 5.63
CA ASP A 243 20.90 -15.42 5.03
C ASP A 243 21.40 -15.37 3.58
N GLN A 244 22.36 -16.22 3.25
CA GLN A 244 22.95 -16.36 1.92
C GLN A 244 22.55 -17.66 1.24
N ALA A 245 21.98 -18.63 1.96
CA ALA A 245 21.57 -19.91 1.39
C ALA A 245 20.27 -19.72 0.59
N PRO A 246 20.14 -20.28 -0.62
CA PRO A 246 18.90 -20.20 -1.39
C PRO A 246 17.75 -20.84 -0.61
N PRO A 247 16.50 -20.39 -0.79
CA PRO A 247 15.38 -21.01 -0.11
C PRO A 247 15.26 -22.47 -0.53
N ASP A 248 14.87 -23.34 0.41
CA ASP A 248 14.72 -24.79 0.18
C ASP A 248 13.72 -25.09 -0.96
N ARG A 249 12.77 -24.17 -1.18
CA ARG A 249 11.82 -24.21 -2.29
C ARG A 249 11.85 -22.88 -3.04
N PRO A 250 11.86 -22.89 -4.38
CA PRO A 250 11.77 -21.67 -5.16
C PRO A 250 10.40 -21.01 -4.92
N VAL A 251 10.42 -19.67 -4.84
CA VAL A 251 9.21 -18.84 -4.85
C VAL A 251 9.17 -18.08 -6.17
N GLY A 252 8.20 -18.42 -7.00
CA GLY A 252 7.97 -17.88 -8.33
C GLY A 252 6.54 -17.40 -8.56
N ASN A 253 5.65 -17.48 -7.57
CA ASN A 253 4.32 -16.89 -7.64
C ASN A 253 3.73 -16.57 -6.25
N ASN A 254 2.57 -15.91 -6.21
CA ASN A 254 1.85 -15.57 -4.98
C ASN A 254 1.47 -16.80 -4.11
N ARG A 255 1.20 -17.96 -4.71
CA ARG A 255 0.89 -19.19 -3.94
C ARG A 255 2.14 -19.69 -3.21
N GLU A 256 3.28 -19.67 -3.87
CA GLU A 256 4.55 -20.07 -3.27
C GLU A 256 5.02 -19.04 -2.24
N LEU A 257 4.73 -17.75 -2.44
CA LEU A 257 4.95 -16.72 -1.42
C LEU A 257 4.09 -16.96 -0.18
N ALA A 258 2.79 -17.23 -0.36
CA ALA A 258 1.90 -17.58 0.75
C ALA A 258 2.39 -18.81 1.53
N ALA A 259 2.87 -19.83 0.82
CA ALA A 259 3.48 -21.00 1.44
C ALA A 259 4.74 -20.63 2.25
N PHE A 260 5.62 -19.81 1.70
CA PHE A 260 6.78 -19.29 2.41
C PHE A 260 6.38 -18.52 3.68
N LEU A 261 5.37 -17.65 3.61
CA LEU A 261 4.91 -16.89 4.78
C LEU A 261 4.41 -17.82 5.90
N ARG A 262 3.62 -18.83 5.53
CA ARG A 262 3.08 -19.83 6.48
C ARG A 262 4.17 -20.64 7.16
N ASP A 263 5.21 -21.01 6.40
CA ASP A 263 6.24 -21.93 6.87
C ASP A 263 7.34 -21.20 7.68
N HIS A 264 7.47 -19.87 7.55
CA HIS A 264 8.60 -19.11 8.12
C HIS A 264 8.24 -18.01 9.14
N PHE A 265 6.96 -17.63 9.28
CA PHE A 265 6.53 -16.55 10.18
C PHE A 265 5.44 -17.01 11.15
N ASP A 266 5.41 -16.36 12.31
CA ASP A 266 4.42 -16.62 13.35
C ASP A 266 3.06 -16.05 12.94
N HIS A 267 3.06 -14.87 12.31
CA HIS A 267 1.87 -14.22 11.78
C HIS A 267 2.20 -13.46 10.48
N ALA A 268 1.29 -13.42 9.52
CA ALA A 268 1.45 -12.56 8.34
C ALA A 268 0.14 -12.13 7.69
N MET A 269 0.19 -11.01 6.98
CA MET A 269 -0.85 -10.58 6.05
C MET A 269 -0.22 -10.20 4.71
N MET A 270 -0.69 -10.82 3.63
CA MET A 270 -0.32 -10.51 2.24
C MET A 270 -1.45 -9.75 1.56
N VAL A 271 -1.22 -8.48 1.21
CA VAL A 271 -2.16 -7.63 0.50
C VAL A 271 -1.69 -7.47 -0.95
N TYR A 272 -2.45 -8.01 -1.91
CA TYR A 272 -1.99 -8.18 -3.30
C TYR A 272 -3.09 -7.94 -4.33
N SER A 273 -2.73 -7.91 -5.61
CA SER A 273 -3.68 -7.87 -6.72
C SER A 273 -3.71 -9.20 -7.46
N GLY A 274 -4.83 -9.91 -7.40
CA GLY A 274 -5.05 -11.17 -8.13
C GLY A 274 -5.44 -10.98 -9.60
N LYS A 275 -5.81 -9.76 -10.02
CA LYS A 275 -6.24 -9.44 -11.40
C LYS A 275 -7.31 -10.40 -11.97
N GLY A 276 -8.19 -10.94 -11.12
CA GLY A 276 -9.24 -11.88 -11.50
C GLY A 276 -8.83 -13.35 -11.47
N GLU A 277 -7.56 -13.66 -11.19
CA GLU A 277 -7.10 -14.97 -10.78
C GLU A 277 -7.02 -14.98 -9.26
N THR A 278 -7.92 -15.70 -8.60
CA THR A 278 -7.79 -15.96 -7.17
C THR A 278 -6.96 -17.22 -7.02
N PRO A 279 -5.66 -17.13 -6.71
CA PRO A 279 -4.92 -18.32 -6.35
C PRO A 279 -5.65 -18.99 -5.17
N ASP A 280 -5.82 -20.31 -5.25
CA ASP A 280 -6.22 -21.09 -4.08
C ASP A 280 -5.06 -21.02 -3.09
N LEU A 281 -5.15 -20.04 -2.20
CA LEU A 281 -4.27 -19.80 -1.07
C LEU A 281 -4.96 -20.46 0.11
N ALA A 282 -4.42 -21.59 0.57
CA ALA A 282 -4.95 -22.24 1.74
C ALA A 282 -4.84 -21.28 2.93
N ASP A 283 -5.97 -20.93 3.52
CA ASP A 283 -5.99 -20.16 4.77
C ASP A 283 -5.30 -20.99 5.85
N SER A 284 -4.27 -20.40 6.46
CA SER A 284 -3.76 -20.85 7.74
C SER A 284 -4.14 -19.79 8.75
N GLY A 285 -4.68 -20.15 9.92
CA GLY A 285 -5.18 -19.17 10.91
C GLY A 285 -4.15 -18.15 11.41
N HIS A 286 -2.89 -18.25 10.97
CA HIS A 286 -1.82 -17.30 11.23
C HIS A 286 -1.30 -16.53 9.99
N VAL A 287 -1.76 -16.85 8.79
CA VAL A 287 -1.42 -16.11 7.55
C VAL A 287 -2.68 -15.77 6.78
N HIS A 288 -2.91 -14.48 6.62
CA HIS A 288 -4.06 -13.92 5.91
C HIS A 288 -3.66 -13.37 4.54
N HIS A 289 -4.60 -13.40 3.59
CA HIS A 289 -4.36 -12.93 2.24
C HIS A 289 -5.54 -12.08 1.76
N PHE A 290 -5.26 -10.85 1.34
CA PHE A 290 -6.29 -9.92 0.88
C PHE A 290 -6.03 -9.50 -0.57
N ASP A 291 -6.90 -9.94 -1.48
CA ASP A 291 -6.90 -9.50 -2.87
C ASP A 291 -7.71 -8.20 -3.02
N TYR A 292 -7.02 -7.06 -3.01
CA TYR A 292 -7.68 -5.76 -3.12
C TYR A 292 -8.24 -5.48 -4.53
N ASN A 293 -8.04 -6.39 -5.49
CA ASN A 293 -8.58 -6.31 -6.85
C ASN A 293 -9.60 -7.43 -7.15
N LYS A 294 -10.07 -8.16 -6.12
CA LYS A 294 -11.03 -9.25 -6.26
C LYS A 294 -12.37 -8.81 -6.85
N THR A 295 -12.84 -7.62 -6.50
CA THR A 295 -14.16 -7.12 -6.92
C THR A 295 -14.07 -6.36 -8.23
N PRO A 296 -14.70 -6.83 -9.33
CA PRO A 296 -14.76 -6.08 -10.58
C PRO A 296 -15.43 -4.71 -10.38
N LEU A 297 -14.92 -3.70 -11.07
CA LEU A 297 -15.51 -2.36 -11.05
C LEU A 297 -16.52 -2.21 -12.18
N GLY A 298 -17.62 -1.50 -11.89
CA GLY A 298 -18.45 -0.92 -12.93
C GLY A 298 -17.64 0.09 -13.77
N GLN A 299 -18.11 0.38 -14.98
CA GLN A 299 -17.50 1.40 -15.84
C GLN A 299 -17.42 2.76 -15.08
N GLU A 300 -16.34 3.51 -15.32
CA GLU A 300 -16.07 4.87 -14.81
C GLU A 300 -15.50 5.04 -13.38
N LEU A 301 -15.33 3.97 -12.60
CA LEU A 301 -14.74 4.07 -11.26
C LEU A 301 -13.28 3.61 -11.25
N ALA A 302 -12.41 4.40 -10.60
CA ALA A 302 -11.06 3.96 -10.26
C ALA A 302 -11.08 3.18 -8.94
N SER A 303 -10.16 2.24 -8.77
CA SER A 303 -9.92 1.56 -7.49
C SER A 303 -8.49 1.71 -7.04
N VAL A 304 -8.29 1.53 -5.74
CA VAL A 304 -6.99 1.53 -5.09
C VAL A 304 -7.03 0.56 -3.92
N GLY A 305 -5.94 -0.19 -3.75
CA GLY A 305 -5.72 -0.96 -2.53
C GLY A 305 -4.99 -0.12 -1.48
N ASN A 306 -5.22 -0.43 -0.22
CA ASN A 306 -4.48 0.12 0.91
C ASN A 306 -4.07 -1.02 1.84
N ALA A 307 -2.83 -0.97 2.34
CA ALA A 307 -2.32 -1.92 3.31
C ALA A 307 -1.69 -1.17 4.48
N LEU A 308 -2.12 -1.51 5.69
CA LEU A 308 -1.62 -0.89 6.93
C LEU A 308 -1.21 -1.96 7.95
N ALA A 309 -0.26 -1.62 8.81
CA ALA A 309 -0.01 -2.34 10.05
C ALA A 309 0.15 -1.34 11.19
N LEU A 310 -0.54 -1.56 12.30
CA LEU A 310 -0.49 -0.69 13.48
C LEU A 310 0.05 -1.45 14.68
N LEU A 311 1.13 -0.95 15.26
CA LEU A 311 1.71 -1.45 16.50
C LEU A 311 1.48 -0.44 17.62
N LYS A 312 0.99 -0.90 18.76
CA LYS A 312 0.80 -0.07 19.96
C LYS A 312 1.30 -0.78 21.21
N LYS A 313 2.20 -0.13 21.94
CA LYS A 313 2.68 -0.57 23.27
C LYS A 313 1.90 0.14 24.37
N THR A 314 1.33 -0.64 25.30
CA THR A 314 0.58 -0.15 26.47
C THR A 314 1.00 -0.96 27.70
N GLY A 315 1.77 -0.34 28.59
CA GLY A 315 2.49 -1.04 29.65
C GLY A 315 3.31 -2.20 29.06
N ASP A 316 3.12 -3.40 29.59
CA ASP A 316 3.79 -4.61 29.09
C ASP A 316 3.10 -5.21 27.85
N SER A 317 1.87 -4.80 27.53
CA SER A 317 1.09 -5.35 26.42
C SER A 317 1.44 -4.69 25.08
N LEU A 318 1.50 -5.49 24.03
CA LEU A 318 1.68 -5.04 22.65
C LEU A 318 0.46 -5.46 21.82
N SER A 319 -0.13 -4.54 21.08
CA SER A 319 -1.16 -4.85 20.08
C SER A 319 -0.59 -4.68 18.68
N LEU A 320 -1.05 -5.55 17.78
CA LEU A 320 -0.70 -5.55 16.37
C LEU A 320 -1.94 -5.87 15.54
N GLU A 321 -2.34 -4.93 14.68
CA GLU A 321 -3.40 -5.16 13.69
C GLU A 321 -2.89 -4.86 12.29
N PHE A 322 -3.23 -5.74 11.35
CA PHE A 322 -3.04 -5.54 9.92
C PHE A 322 -4.37 -5.20 9.25
N LEU A 323 -4.34 -4.35 8.23
CA LEU A 323 -5.49 -4.01 7.40
C LEU A 323 -5.14 -4.18 5.92
N GLY A 324 -6.01 -4.86 5.19
CA GLY A 324 -6.16 -4.74 3.74
C GLY A 324 -7.50 -4.07 3.44
N ASP A 325 -7.51 -3.07 2.56
CA ASP A 325 -8.73 -2.36 2.15
C ASP A 325 -8.73 -2.15 0.64
N SER A 326 -9.86 -2.42 0.00
CA SER A 326 -10.12 -2.17 -1.42
C SER A 326 -11.11 -1.01 -1.53
N MET A 327 -10.68 0.11 -2.11
CA MET A 327 -11.50 1.33 -2.17
C MET A 327 -11.84 1.73 -3.60
N ARG A 328 -13.07 2.20 -3.80
CA ARG A 328 -13.47 2.96 -5.01
C ARG A 328 -13.18 4.43 -4.81
N ILE A 329 -12.72 5.06 -5.87
CA ILE A 329 -12.52 6.51 -5.96
C ILE A 329 -13.50 7.06 -6.99
N ASN A 330 -14.33 8.01 -6.57
CA ASN A 330 -15.24 8.73 -7.46
C ASN A 330 -14.56 9.98 -8.06
N HIS A 331 -15.22 10.61 -9.04
CA HIS A 331 -14.70 11.81 -9.74
C HIS A 331 -14.46 13.03 -8.83
N ASN A 332 -15.06 13.05 -7.63
CA ASN A 332 -14.87 14.09 -6.62
C ASN A 332 -13.80 13.73 -5.59
N CYS A 333 -12.96 12.73 -5.85
CA CYS A 333 -11.95 12.25 -4.91
C CYS A 333 -12.54 11.70 -3.60
N GLY A 334 -13.84 11.37 -3.59
CA GLY A 334 -14.49 10.65 -2.52
C GLY A 334 -14.13 9.16 -2.60
N VAL A 335 -13.92 8.56 -1.44
CA VAL A 335 -13.49 7.17 -1.30
C VAL A 335 -14.53 6.37 -0.52
N HIS A 336 -14.73 5.13 -0.94
CA HIS A 336 -15.61 4.18 -0.27
C HIS A 336 -14.94 2.81 -0.28
N SER A 337 -14.79 2.20 0.90
CA SER A 337 -14.35 0.82 1.00
C SER A 337 -15.40 -0.10 0.36
N GLN A 338 -14.93 -1.05 -0.43
CA GLN A 338 -15.71 -2.11 -1.06
C GLN A 338 -15.63 -3.41 -0.28
N ASP A 339 -14.45 -3.67 0.25
CA ASP A 339 -14.08 -4.85 0.98
C ASP A 339 -12.88 -4.47 1.85
N ALA A 340 -12.82 -5.03 3.05
CA ALA A 340 -11.74 -4.78 3.97
C ALA A 340 -11.59 -5.98 4.92
N GLU A 341 -10.35 -6.28 5.27
CA GLU A 341 -10.02 -7.36 6.19
C GLU A 341 -9.05 -6.85 7.24
N ILE A 342 -9.39 -7.09 8.51
CA ILE A 342 -8.50 -6.83 9.63
C ILE A 342 -8.01 -8.16 10.16
N TYR A 343 -6.69 -8.27 10.31
CA TYR A 343 -6.08 -9.35 11.04
C TYR A 343 -5.45 -8.82 12.33
N ALA A 344 -6.10 -9.09 13.46
CA ALA A 344 -5.58 -8.78 14.79
C ALA A 344 -4.72 -9.94 15.32
N VAL A 345 -3.48 -9.65 15.70
CA VAL A 345 -2.55 -10.64 16.23
C VAL A 345 -2.69 -10.71 17.76
N ASP A 346 -2.97 -11.90 18.27
CA ASP A 346 -2.99 -12.17 19.72
C ASP A 346 -1.56 -12.33 20.24
N MET A 347 -1.00 -11.23 20.74
CA MET A 347 0.36 -11.18 21.27
C MET A 347 0.49 -11.75 22.70
N SER A 348 -0.59 -12.23 23.33
CA SER A 348 -0.55 -12.79 24.70
C SER A 348 0.16 -14.15 24.79
N ARG A 349 0.54 -14.73 23.65
CA ARG A 349 1.14 -16.06 23.53
C ARG A 349 2.60 -16.06 23.06
N LEU A 350 3.24 -14.90 22.96
CA LEU A 350 4.63 -14.74 22.48
C LEU A 350 5.66 -14.65 23.60
#